data_AF-A0A8S2STB5-F1
#
_entry.id   AF-A0A8S2STB5-F1
#
_cell.length_a   1.000
_cell.length_b   1.000
_cell.length_c   1.000
_cell.angle_alpha   90.00
_cell.angle_beta   90.00
_cell.angle_gamma   90.00
#
_symmetry.space_group_name_H-M   'P 1'
#
loop_
_entity.id
_entity.type
_entity.pdbx_description
1 polymer ?
#
loop_
_entity_poly.entity_id
_entity_poly.type
_entity_poly.pdbx_seq_one_letter_code
_entity_poly.pdbx_strand_id
1 'polypeptide(L)' 'MTPFFWLFEEREKIMEFYERVSGARMHAAYVRPGGVAFDLPLGFMEDVYKWCEGYARRIDEVDDLLTRNRIW' A
#
# COMPACT_ATOMS: atom_id res chain seq x y z
N MET A 1 19.26 -4.05 -4.96
CA MET A 1 18.49 -2.85 -5.34
C MET A 1 17.13 -3.19 -5.98
N THR A 2 17.02 -4.28 -6.74
CA THR A 2 15.76 -4.69 -7.38
C THR A 2 14.52 -4.80 -6.46
N PRO A 3 14.59 -5.43 -5.25
CA PRO A 3 13.41 -5.54 -4.38
C PRO A 3 12.94 -4.19 -3.83
N PHE A 4 13.84 -3.18 -3.75
CA PHE A 4 13.46 -1.82 -3.37
C PHE A 4 12.50 -1.21 -4.40
N PHE A 5 12.80 -1.31 -5.69
CA PHE A 5 11.93 -0.76 -6.73
C PHE A 5 10.57 -1.48 -6.81
N TRP A 6 10.55 -2.79 -6.58
CA TRP A 6 9.30 -3.57 -6.56
C TRP A 6 8.38 -3.15 -5.42
N LEU A 7 8.93 -2.97 -4.21
CA LEU A 7 8.14 -2.52 -3.07
C LEU A 7 7.73 -1.04 -3.18
N PHE A 8 8.51 -0.22 -3.87
CA PHE A 8 8.13 1.17 -4.15
C PHE A 8 6.95 1.27 -5.13
N GLU A 9 6.86 0.38 -6.11
CA GLU A 9 5.67 0.28 -6.97
C GLU A 9 4.41 -0.02 -6.14
N GLU A 10 4.48 -1.00 -5.23
CA GLU A 10 3.36 -1.33 -4.35
C GLU A 10 3.03 -0.19 -3.37
N ARG A 11 4.05 0.51 -2.87
CA ARG A 11 3.86 1.69 -2.02
C ARG A 11 3.15 2.83 -2.77
N GLU A 12 3.40 3.00 -4.06
CA GLU A 12 2.72 4.03 -4.86
C GLU A 12 1.22 3.76 -4.98
N LYS A 13 0.81 2.49 -5.14
CA LYS A 13 -0.60 2.07 -5.14
C LYS A 13 -1.27 2.40 -3.80
N ILE A 14 -0.56 2.20 -2.69
CA ILE A 14 -1.05 2.62 -1.36
C ILE A 14 -1.20 4.14 -1.31
N MET A 15 -0.26 4.91 -1.85
CA MET A 15 -0.36 6.38 -1.87
C MET A 15 -1.55 6.90 -2.69
N GLU A 16 -1.94 6.19 -3.75
CA GLU A 16 -3.17 6.47 -4.50
C GLU A 16 -4.43 6.28 -3.64
N PHE A 17 -4.46 5.25 -2.78
CA PHE A 17 -5.57 5.06 -1.83
C PHE A 17 -5.64 6.20 -0.81
N TYR A 18 -4.49 6.66 -0.30
CA TYR A 18 -4.44 7.83 0.58
C TYR A 18 -4.93 9.10 -0.12
N GLU A 19 -4.57 9.30 -1.38
CA GLU A 19 -5.01 10.42 -2.20
C GLU A 19 -6.53 10.38 -2.45
N ARG A 20 -7.11 9.20 -2.70
CA ARG A 20 -8.57 9.04 -2.86
C ARG A 20 -9.35 9.35 -1.59
N VAL A 21 -8.81 9.01 -0.42
CA VAL A 21 -9.50 9.19 0.87
C VAL A 21 -9.32 10.60 1.44
N SER A 22 -8.15 11.22 1.23
CA SER A 22 -7.79 12.46 1.91
C SER A 22 -7.47 13.64 0.99
N GLY A 23 -7.32 13.41 -0.31
CA GLY A 23 -6.86 14.41 -1.28
C GLY A 23 -5.35 14.69 -1.23
N ALA A 24 -4.62 14.07 -0.30
CA ALA A 24 -3.17 14.21 -0.17
C ALA A 24 -2.49 12.84 -0.17
N ARG A 25 -1.30 12.77 -0.79
CA ARG A 25 -0.59 11.50 -0.97
C ARG A 25 0.03 11.00 0.35
N MET A 26 0.75 11.86 1.08
CA MET A 26 1.42 11.48 2.34
C MET A 26 0.83 12.14 3.59
N HIS A 27 0.50 13.44 3.52
CA HIS A 27 0.02 14.20 4.67
C HIS A 27 -1.50 14.31 4.65
N ALA A 28 -2.17 13.18 4.92
CA ALA A 28 -3.61 13.03 4.78
C ALA A 28 -4.46 13.81 5.79
N ALA A 29 -3.95 14.09 7.00
CA ALA A 29 -4.72 14.71 8.10
C ALA A 29 -6.14 14.09 8.29
N TYR A 30 -6.26 12.79 7.98
CA TYR A 30 -7.53 12.08 7.89
C TYR A 30 -8.07 11.71 9.28
N VAL A 31 -7.19 11.29 10.18
CA VAL A 31 -7.54 11.00 11.59
C VAL A 31 -7.52 12.30 12.38
N ARG A 32 -8.63 12.63 13.02
CA ARG A 32 -8.79 13.85 13.83
C ARG A 32 -9.35 13.49 15.20
N PRO A 33 -9.11 14.29 16.26
CA PRO A 33 -9.76 14.06 17.55
C PRO A 33 -11.28 14.06 17.37
N GLY A 34 -11.94 12.94 17.69
CA GLY A 34 -13.38 12.74 17.48
C GLY A 34 -13.75 11.86 16.28
N GLY A 35 -12.79 11.37 15.49
CA GLY A 35 -13.04 10.37 14.46
C GLY A 35 -12.23 10.58 13.17
N VAL A 36 -12.93 10.53 12.04
CA VAL A 36 -12.35 10.67 10.69
C VAL A 36 -12.83 11.95 10.03
N ALA A 37 -12.01 12.52 9.15
CA ALA A 37 -12.32 13.76 8.44
C ALA A 37 -13.43 13.59 7.40
N PHE A 38 -13.42 12.47 6.66
CA PHE A 38 -14.32 12.17 5.56
C PHE A 38 -14.70 10.68 5.57
N ASP A 39 -15.85 10.35 4.99
CA ASP A 39 -16.21 8.96 4.76
C ASP A 39 -15.45 8.38 3.55
N LEU A 40 -15.40 7.06 3.45
CA LEU A 40 -14.73 6.36 2.37
C LEU A 40 -15.49 6.54 1.05
N PRO A 41 -14.78 6.71 -0.09
CA PRO A 41 -15.45 6.76 -1.38
C PRO A 41 -16.07 5.40 -1.75
N LEU A 42 -17.16 5.43 -2.52
CA LEU A 42 -17.81 4.22 -3.04
C LEU A 42 -16.81 3.34 -3.81
N GLY A 43 -16.82 2.03 -3.53
CA GLY A 43 -15.93 1.04 -4.16
C GLY A 43 -14.52 0.98 -3.57
N PHE A 44 -14.16 1.82 -2.60
CA PHE A 44 -12.81 1.83 -2.01
C PHE A 44 -12.40 0.48 -1.41
N MET A 45 -13.29 -0.16 -0.66
CA MET A 45 -12.96 -1.44 -0.01
C MET A 45 -12.75 -2.58 -1.00
N GLU A 46 -13.45 -2.57 -2.14
CA GLU A 46 -13.24 -3.57 -3.19
C GLU A 46 -11.87 -3.40 -3.85
N ASP A 47 -11.45 -2.16 -4.10
CA ASP A 47 -10.15 -1.86 -4.69
C ASP A 47 -9.00 -2.22 -3.74
N VAL A 48 -9.14 -1.93 -2.45
CA VAL A 48 -8.19 -2.35 -1.42
C VAL A 48 -8.12 -3.87 -1.33
N TYR A 49 -9.26 -4.55 -1.38
CA TYR A 49 -9.31 -6.02 -1.34
C TYR A 49 -8.56 -6.65 -2.53
N LYS A 50 -8.82 -6.16 -3.76
CA LYS A 50 -8.10 -6.61 -4.96
C LYS A 50 -6.60 -6.37 -4.86
N TRP A 51 -6.18 -5.26 -4.27
CA TRP A 51 -4.77 -4.98 -4.02
C TRP A 51 -4.16 -5.97 -3.01
N CYS A 52 -4.85 -6.24 -1.90
CA CYS A 52 -4.40 -7.21 -0.89
C CYS A 52 -4.18 -8.62 -1.48
N GLU A 53 -5.05 -9.08 -2.38
CA GLU A 53 -4.90 -10.37 -3.07
C GLU A 53 -3.60 -10.45 -3.90
N GLY A 54 -3.22 -9.35 -4.55
CA GLY A 54 -1.98 -9.27 -5.33
C GLY A 54 -0.72 -9.08 -4.47
N TYR A 55 -0.85 -8.41 -3.33
CA TYR A 55 0.28 -8.02 -2.49
C TYR A 55 0.98 -9.21 -1.81
N ALA A 56 0.22 -10.22 -1.38
CA ALA A 56 0.78 -11.43 -0.76
C ALA A 56 1.81 -12.11 -1.69
N ARG A 57 1.48 -12.25 -2.97
CA ARG A 57 2.39 -12.81 -3.98
C ARG A 57 3.67 -11.98 -4.15
N ARG A 58 3.56 -10.65 -4.12
CA ARG A 58 4.72 -9.75 -4.25
C ARG A 58 5.66 -9.85 -3.05
N ILE A 59 5.12 -10.11 -1.84
CA ILE A 59 5.94 -10.38 -0.66
C ILE A 59 6.71 -11.71 -0.82
N ASP A 60 6.03 -12.77 -1.25
CA ASP A 60 6.67 -14.08 -1.44
C ASP A 60 7.85 -13.99 -2.44
N GLU A 61 7.68 -13.24 -3.53
CA GLU A 61 8.75 -13.01 -4.52
C GLU A 61 9.95 -12.26 -3.94
N VAL A 62 9.72 -11.34 -3.00
CA VAL A 62 10.79 -10.60 -2.30
C VAL A 62 11.47 -11.49 -1.25
N ASP A 63 10.69 -12.30 -0.53
CA ASP A 63 11.20 -13.25 0.47
C ASP A 63 12.10 -14.31 -0.17
N ASP A 64 11.69 -14.89 -1.30
CA ASP A 64 12.49 -15.86 -2.06
C ASP A 64 13.86 -15.30 -2.47
N LEU A 65 13.93 -14.00 -2.79
CA LEU A 65 15.17 -13.34 -3.20
C LEU A 65 16.10 -12.97 -2.05
N LEU A 66 15.55 -12.65 -0.88
CA LEU A 66 16.33 -12.15 0.26
C LEU A 66 16.60 -13.24 1.29
N THR A 67 15.59 -14.00 1.69
CA THR A 67 15.66 -14.92 2.83
C THR A 67 16.44 -16.20 2.51
N ARG A 68 16.42 -16.64 1.25
CA ARG A 68 17.16 -17.84 0.80
C ARG A 68 18.54 -17.52 0.23
N ASN A 69 18.93 -16.25 0.20
CA ASN A 69 20.21 -15.84 -0.37
C ASN A 69 21.32 -15.91 0.68
N ARG A 70 22.34 -16.73 0.44
CA ARG A 70 23.47 -16.94 1.38
C ARG A 70 24.33 -15.70 1.64
N ILE A 71 24.32 -14.73 0.72
CA ILE A 71 25.12 -13.49 0.82
C ILE A 71 24.39 -12.41 1.63
N TRP A 72 23.06 -12.54 1.73
CA TRP A 72 22.19 -11.66 2.49
C TRP A 72 21.99 -12.22 3.90
#